data_AF-A0A1L7XCP9-F1
#
_entry.id   AF-A0A1L7XCP9-F1
#
_cell.length_a   1.000
_cell.length_b   1.000
_cell.length_c   1.000
_cell.angle_alpha   90.00
_cell.angle_beta   90.00
_cell.angle_gamma   90.00
#
_symmetry.space_group_name_H-M   'P 1'
#
loop_
_entity.id
_entity.type
_entity.pdbx_description
1 polymer ?
#
loop_
_entity_poly.entity_id
_entity_poly.type
_entity_poly.pdbx_seq_one_letter_code
_entity_poly.pdbx_strand_id
1 'polypeptide(L)'
;MHSNPNSYGVWAPCLTHDGEKFWLVYTDFKRNDGIKNTDNYIVNASPVVGPWSDPVFANSSGFDLSLFHDDDGKKWFNSIHWLANSSVPEKTSFLGMDLDLVEGPHLYKWNGWYYLLTAEGAGYGDIVDTPDGKTYLVHLGGRPTTQERRCVLGRKASIQEAFWQDNWLYVKNGPVPSLQVEVPGVWDDTKYWAEQQYEFENGLPKDFQRLRTPEPERIFKTERIFKTENGKLTLLAGSPLAPGLSSHERQFAGLTAYYCQYNFFYLIVTAHPDGQQELLVLSSEASLPDNQLKRPFAEPVQIPNKGKGEELKKIGPVFDASILSDECGGHKAHGNPIVAFVGVACSDLNGSVLPGSFDYP
;
A
#
# COMPACT_ATOMS: atom_id res chain seq x y z
N MET A 1 4.88 6.31 21.54
CA MET A 1 4.74 5.24 20.52
C MET A 1 5.16 5.82 19.19
N HIS A 2 6.21 5.27 18.56
CA HIS A 2 6.57 5.66 17.19
C HIS A 2 5.77 4.79 16.22
N SER A 3 5.12 5.40 15.23
CA SER A 3 4.52 4.66 14.12
C SER A 3 5.62 3.94 13.31
N ASN A 4 5.25 2.86 12.62
CA ASN A 4 6.20 2.20 11.72
C ASN A 4 6.77 3.19 10.68
N PRO A 5 8.05 3.09 10.31
CA PRO A 5 8.65 3.84 9.20
C PRO A 5 7.89 3.68 7.87
N ASN A 6 8.25 4.52 6.89
CA ASN A 6 7.80 4.36 5.49
C ASN A 6 8.08 2.94 5.00
N SER A 7 7.21 2.42 4.14
CA SER A 7 7.32 1.06 3.56
C SER A 7 7.18 -0.12 4.54
N TYR A 8 7.05 0.14 5.85
CA TYR A 8 6.91 -0.88 6.89
C TYR A 8 5.45 -1.04 7.33
N GLY A 9 5.17 -1.92 8.29
CA GLY A 9 3.81 -2.41 8.57
C GLY A 9 3.55 -3.71 7.82
N VAL A 10 2.38 -3.84 7.22
CA VAL A 10 1.94 -5.10 6.59
C VAL A 10 2.82 -5.41 5.38
N TRP A 11 3.65 -6.45 5.51
CA TRP A 11 4.40 -7.07 4.42
C TRP A 11 3.63 -8.29 3.88
N ALA A 12 4.21 -8.98 2.89
CA ALA A 12 3.51 -9.96 2.05
C ALA A 12 2.62 -10.91 2.88
N PRO A 13 1.29 -10.84 2.70
CA PRO A 13 0.37 -11.73 3.37
C PRO A 13 0.25 -13.05 2.63
N CYS A 14 -0.19 -14.10 3.33
CA CYS A 14 -0.64 -15.34 2.72
C CYS A 14 -2.07 -15.64 3.20
N LEU A 15 -2.98 -15.80 2.23
CA LEU A 15 -4.39 -16.10 2.45
C LEU A 15 -4.68 -17.51 1.96
N THR A 16 -5.11 -18.39 2.86
CA THR A 16 -5.46 -19.77 2.54
C THR A 16 -6.86 -20.13 3.03
N HIS A 17 -7.40 -21.23 2.52
CA HIS A 17 -8.69 -21.78 2.93
C HIS A 17 -8.54 -23.29 3.14
N ASP A 18 -9.04 -23.81 4.26
CA ASP A 18 -8.89 -25.22 4.62
C ASP A 18 -10.12 -26.08 4.36
N GLY A 19 -11.14 -25.50 3.73
CA GLY A 19 -12.44 -26.13 3.48
C GLY A 19 -13.55 -25.63 4.40
N GLU A 20 -13.19 -25.05 5.55
CA GLU A 20 -14.16 -24.53 6.53
C GLU A 20 -14.08 -23.00 6.69
N LYS A 21 -12.85 -22.47 6.68
CA LYS A 21 -12.63 -21.04 6.91
C LYS A 21 -11.37 -20.52 6.22
N PHE A 22 -11.30 -19.20 6.12
CA PHE A 22 -10.14 -18.47 5.64
C PHE A 22 -9.12 -18.28 6.77
N TRP A 23 -7.85 -18.41 6.42
CA TRP A 23 -6.71 -18.13 7.27
C TRP A 23 -5.86 -17.06 6.60
N LEU A 24 -5.58 -15.98 7.30
CA LEU A 24 -4.70 -14.93 6.84
C LEU A 24 -3.51 -14.87 7.78
N VAL A 25 -2.32 -14.99 7.21
CA VAL A 25 -1.08 -14.69 7.92
C VAL A 25 -0.48 -13.41 7.36
N TYR A 26 0.05 -12.57 8.25
CA TYR A 26 0.64 -11.30 7.87
C TYR A 26 1.81 -10.93 8.77
N THR A 27 2.75 -10.17 8.22
CA THR A 27 3.91 -9.65 8.94
C THR A 27 3.72 -8.17 9.23
N ASP A 28 3.91 -7.74 10.47
CA ASP A 28 4.07 -6.33 10.84
C ASP A 28 5.58 -6.01 10.96
N PHE A 29 6.13 -5.44 9.89
CA PHE A 29 7.52 -5.00 9.85
C PHE A 29 7.69 -3.73 10.68
N LYS A 30 8.61 -3.73 11.64
CA LYS A 30 8.77 -2.62 12.60
C LYS A 30 9.97 -1.73 12.32
N ARG A 31 11.14 -2.33 12.08
CA ARG A 31 12.40 -1.59 11.91
C ARG A 31 13.45 -2.41 11.18
N ASN A 32 14.44 -1.71 10.61
CA ASN A 32 15.64 -2.27 10.01
C ASN A 32 16.86 -1.44 10.47
N ASP A 33 17.45 -1.81 11.60
CA ASP A 33 18.62 -1.16 12.23
C ASP A 33 19.85 -2.08 12.23
N GLY A 34 19.98 -2.91 11.19
CA GLY A 34 20.96 -4.01 11.11
C GLY A 34 20.35 -5.37 11.44
N ILE A 35 19.21 -5.38 12.13
CA ILE A 35 18.35 -6.56 12.33
C ILE A 35 16.96 -6.22 11.79
N LYS A 36 16.37 -7.13 11.02
CA LYS A 36 14.99 -7.00 10.59
C LYS A 36 14.07 -7.41 11.75
N ASN A 37 13.33 -6.45 12.28
CA ASN A 37 12.35 -6.69 13.34
C ASN A 37 10.96 -6.80 12.72
N THR A 38 10.38 -7.98 12.80
CA THR A 38 9.17 -8.39 12.09
C THR A 38 8.36 -9.27 13.01
N ASP A 39 7.09 -8.95 13.24
CA ASP A 39 6.19 -9.81 13.99
C ASP A 39 5.18 -10.44 13.05
N ASN A 40 5.05 -11.76 13.08
CA ASN A 40 4.08 -12.49 12.26
C ASN A 40 2.85 -12.88 13.07
N TYR A 41 1.69 -12.71 12.47
CA TYR A 41 0.40 -12.97 13.08
C TYR A 41 -0.47 -13.86 12.19
N ILE A 42 -1.36 -14.61 12.83
CA ILE A 42 -2.36 -15.46 12.19
C ILE A 42 -3.74 -15.03 12.65
N VAL A 43 -4.65 -14.82 11.70
CA VAL A 43 -6.08 -14.57 11.93
C VAL A 43 -6.92 -15.50 11.05
N ASN A 44 -8.18 -15.70 11.43
CA ASN A 44 -9.11 -16.51 10.63
C ASN A 44 -10.52 -15.93 10.60
N ALA A 45 -11.27 -16.26 9.55
CA ALA A 45 -12.66 -15.81 9.36
C ALA A 45 -13.47 -16.79 8.52
N SER A 46 -14.77 -16.86 8.79
CA SER A 46 -15.75 -17.50 7.91
C SER A 46 -17.05 -16.69 8.01
N PRO A 47 -17.42 -15.89 6.98
CA PRO A 47 -16.84 -15.76 5.63
C PRO A 47 -15.58 -14.86 5.52
N VAL A 48 -14.95 -14.77 4.34
CA VAL A 48 -13.74 -13.95 4.06
C VAL A 48 -13.90 -12.46 4.39
N VAL A 49 -15.13 -11.95 4.34
CA VAL A 49 -15.45 -10.56 4.69
C VAL A 49 -15.44 -10.29 6.20
N GLY A 50 -15.23 -11.33 7.02
CA GLY A 50 -15.16 -11.25 8.47
C GLY A 50 -16.47 -11.63 9.18
N PRO A 51 -16.53 -11.44 10.52
CA PRO A 51 -15.47 -10.86 11.35
C PRO A 51 -14.22 -11.76 11.40
N TRP A 52 -13.05 -11.11 11.41
CA TRP A 52 -11.78 -11.79 11.61
C TRP A 52 -11.51 -11.97 13.10
N SER A 53 -10.87 -13.08 13.47
CA SER A 53 -10.45 -13.34 14.84
C SER A 53 -9.43 -12.31 15.34
N ASP A 54 -9.26 -12.24 16.66
CA ASP A 54 -8.09 -11.58 17.23
C ASP A 54 -6.79 -12.22 16.69
N PRO A 55 -5.73 -11.42 16.48
CA PRO A 55 -4.46 -11.91 15.95
C PRO A 55 -3.74 -12.79 16.96
N VAL A 56 -3.32 -13.97 16.51
CA VAL A 56 -2.44 -14.88 17.26
C VAL A 56 -1.02 -14.65 16.80
N PHE A 57 -0.12 -14.29 17.71
CA PHE A 57 1.31 -14.17 17.43
C PHE A 57 1.90 -15.54 17.05
N ALA A 58 2.63 -15.60 15.92
CA ALA A 58 3.29 -16.80 15.45
C ALA A 58 4.77 -16.82 15.83
N ASN A 59 5.56 -15.88 15.30
CA ASN A 59 6.99 -15.73 15.59
C ASN A 59 7.48 -14.34 15.15
N SER A 60 8.77 -14.07 15.40
CA SER A 60 9.48 -12.88 14.90
C SER A 60 10.79 -13.23 14.20
N SER A 61 10.87 -14.43 13.63
CA SER A 61 12.11 -14.98 13.08
C SER A 61 12.47 -14.42 11.70
N GLY A 62 11.51 -13.77 11.03
CA GLY A 62 11.66 -13.10 9.74
C GLY A 62 10.29 -12.69 9.21
N PHE A 63 10.19 -12.47 7.90
CA PHE A 63 8.97 -12.05 7.20
C PHE A 63 8.56 -13.09 6.14
N ASP A 64 7.48 -12.80 5.41
CA ASP A 64 6.88 -13.69 4.41
C ASP A 64 6.40 -15.01 5.02
N LEU A 65 5.64 -14.90 6.11
CA LEU A 65 4.98 -16.07 6.68
C LEU A 65 3.95 -16.61 5.68
N SER A 66 4.00 -17.90 5.41
CA SER A 66 3.00 -18.64 4.65
C SER A 66 2.47 -19.80 5.47
N LEU A 67 1.20 -20.14 5.27
CA LEU A 67 0.50 -21.21 5.96
C LEU A 67 0.09 -22.30 4.97
N PHE A 68 0.52 -23.53 5.22
CA PHE A 68 0.19 -24.71 4.44
C PHE A 68 -0.73 -25.65 5.23
N HIS A 69 -1.71 -26.24 4.54
CA HIS A 69 -2.65 -27.23 5.08
C HIS A 69 -2.31 -28.59 4.48
N ASP A 70 -1.94 -29.56 5.30
CA ASP A 70 -1.60 -30.91 4.84
C ASP A 70 -2.80 -31.85 4.92
N ASP A 71 -2.75 -32.92 4.15
CA ASP A 71 -3.82 -33.93 4.05
C ASP A 71 -4.00 -34.71 5.36
N ASP A 72 -2.99 -34.72 6.23
CA ASP A 72 -3.06 -35.35 7.55
C ASP A 72 -3.76 -34.47 8.61
N GLY A 73 -4.27 -33.31 8.18
CA GLY A 73 -4.96 -32.33 9.03
C GLY A 73 -4.04 -31.39 9.79
N LYS A 74 -2.71 -31.56 9.70
CA LYS A 74 -1.77 -30.61 10.29
C LYS A 74 -1.70 -29.34 9.45
N LYS A 75 -1.35 -28.25 10.13
CA LYS A 75 -1.03 -26.97 9.51
C LYS A 75 0.41 -26.64 9.81
N TRP A 76 1.14 -26.26 8.77
CA TRP A 76 2.55 -25.89 8.84
C TRP A 76 2.65 -24.42 8.43
N PHE A 77 3.56 -23.69 9.04
CA PHE A 77 3.94 -22.39 8.50
C PHE A 77 5.42 -22.36 8.22
N ASN A 78 5.78 -21.58 7.21
CA ASN A 78 7.16 -21.34 6.82
C ASN A 78 7.34 -19.84 6.61
N SER A 79 8.52 -19.34 6.92
CA SER A 79 8.89 -17.94 6.71
C SER A 79 10.37 -17.89 6.37
N ILE A 80 10.84 -16.72 5.94
CA ILE A 80 12.27 -16.47 5.90
C ILE A 80 12.78 -16.44 7.34
N HIS A 81 14.02 -16.88 7.52
CA HIS A 81 14.73 -16.77 8.78
C HIS A 81 15.84 -15.72 8.65
N TRP A 82 15.73 -14.59 9.35
CA TRP A 82 16.73 -13.53 9.33
C TRP A 82 17.61 -13.61 10.58
N LEU A 83 18.91 -13.88 10.40
CA LEU A 83 19.86 -13.85 11.51
C LEU A 83 20.48 -12.48 11.70
N ALA A 84 20.64 -12.09 12.96
CA ALA A 84 21.20 -10.81 13.38
C ALA A 84 22.69 -10.60 13.02
N ASN A 85 23.43 -11.64 12.62
CA ASN A 85 24.89 -11.60 12.42
C ASN A 85 25.37 -12.12 11.05
N SER A 86 24.48 -12.35 10.10
CA SER A 86 24.85 -12.75 8.74
C SER A 86 24.03 -11.96 7.74
N SER A 87 24.69 -11.47 6.69
CA SER A 87 24.03 -10.95 5.48
C SER A 87 23.30 -12.05 4.68
N VAL A 88 23.07 -13.21 5.29
CA VAL A 88 22.55 -14.45 4.70
C VAL A 88 21.67 -15.15 5.76
N PRO A 89 20.45 -15.61 5.43
CA PRO A 89 19.61 -16.45 6.30
C PRO A 89 20.34 -17.68 6.87
N GLU A 90 20.16 -18.06 8.16
CA GLU A 90 20.57 -19.41 8.60
C GLU A 90 19.62 -20.47 8.05
N LYS A 91 20.26 -21.50 7.52
CA LYS A 91 19.73 -22.59 6.71
C LYS A 91 19.03 -23.61 7.59
N THR A 92 17.74 -23.88 7.35
CA THR A 92 17.04 -25.01 8.00
C THR A 92 16.48 -26.04 7.02
N SER A 93 16.16 -25.68 5.75
CA SER A 93 15.67 -26.67 4.77
C SER A 93 15.88 -26.38 3.27
N PHE A 94 16.06 -25.12 2.82
CA PHE A 94 16.30 -24.79 1.40
C PHE A 94 17.28 -23.62 1.24
N LEU A 95 18.09 -23.63 0.18
CA LEU A 95 19.19 -22.69 -0.04
C LEU A 95 18.98 -21.69 -1.18
N GLY A 96 17.93 -21.87 -1.99
CA GLY A 96 17.76 -21.14 -3.24
C GLY A 96 18.76 -21.48 -4.33
N MET A 97 18.70 -20.73 -5.43
CA MET A 97 19.65 -20.75 -6.54
C MET A 97 20.63 -19.56 -6.44
N ASP A 98 21.48 -19.38 -7.46
CA ASP A 98 22.54 -18.35 -7.49
C ASP A 98 22.02 -16.89 -7.60
N LEU A 99 20.71 -16.65 -7.51
CA LEU A 99 20.09 -15.33 -7.73
C LEU A 99 20.03 -14.44 -6.48
N ASP A 100 20.49 -14.95 -5.32
CA ASP A 100 20.43 -14.31 -4.00
C ASP A 100 19.00 -13.91 -3.56
N LEU A 101 18.83 -13.60 -2.26
CA LEU A 101 17.57 -13.10 -1.66
C LEU A 101 16.33 -14.01 -1.84
N VAL A 102 16.45 -15.27 -1.42
CA VAL A 102 15.32 -16.21 -1.35
C VAL A 102 14.27 -15.72 -0.35
N GLU A 103 13.07 -15.43 -0.85
CA GLU A 103 11.94 -14.94 -0.07
C GLU A 103 10.60 -15.55 -0.53
N GLY A 104 9.48 -15.09 0.03
CA GLY A 104 8.13 -15.56 -0.35
C GLY A 104 7.92 -17.07 -0.43
N PRO A 105 8.25 -17.85 0.62
CA PRO A 105 8.14 -19.30 0.54
C PRO A 105 6.68 -19.76 0.61
N HIS A 106 6.25 -20.59 -0.34
CA HIS A 106 4.93 -21.24 -0.34
C HIS A 106 5.07 -22.74 -0.56
N LEU A 107 4.43 -23.54 0.28
CA LEU A 107 4.45 -24.99 0.19
C LEU A 107 3.17 -25.51 -0.48
N TYR A 108 3.32 -26.41 -1.45
CA TYR A 108 2.23 -27.12 -2.12
C TYR A 108 2.48 -28.61 -2.06
N LYS A 109 1.40 -29.39 -2.12
CA LYS A 109 1.49 -30.85 -2.21
C LYS A 109 0.81 -31.31 -3.49
N TRP A 110 1.56 -32.02 -4.33
CA TRP A 110 1.06 -32.48 -5.63
C TRP A 110 1.69 -33.83 -5.98
N ASN A 111 0.86 -34.80 -6.40
CA ASN A 111 1.28 -36.17 -6.73
C ASN A 111 2.22 -36.85 -5.72
N GLY A 112 1.95 -36.66 -4.43
CA GLY A 112 2.74 -37.24 -3.33
C GLY A 112 4.06 -36.52 -3.02
N TRP A 113 4.36 -35.44 -3.74
CA TRP A 113 5.53 -34.59 -3.50
C TRP A 113 5.14 -33.28 -2.82
N TYR A 114 6.09 -32.72 -2.08
CA TYR A 114 6.01 -31.36 -1.57
C TYR A 114 6.86 -30.43 -2.44
N TYR A 115 6.25 -29.36 -2.92
CA TYR A 115 6.86 -28.33 -3.75
C TYR A 115 7.00 -27.05 -2.94
N LEU A 116 8.22 -26.53 -2.86
CA LEU A 116 8.50 -25.24 -2.27
C LEU A 116 8.68 -24.22 -3.40
N LEU A 117 7.75 -23.29 -3.52
CA LEU A 117 7.88 -22.10 -4.35
C LEU A 117 8.56 -21.00 -3.54
N THR A 118 9.53 -20.32 -4.13
CA THR A 118 10.20 -19.16 -3.53
C THR A 118 10.36 -18.06 -4.58
N ALA A 119 10.39 -16.82 -4.11
CA ALA A 119 10.78 -15.68 -4.91
C ALA A 119 12.31 -15.49 -4.82
N GLU A 120 12.97 -15.36 -5.96
CA GLU A 120 14.37 -14.94 -6.09
C GLU A 120 14.42 -13.82 -7.13
N GLY A 121 14.63 -12.58 -6.69
CA GLY A 121 14.55 -11.39 -7.55
C GLY A 121 13.11 -10.92 -7.82
N ALA A 122 12.72 -10.77 -9.08
CA ALA A 122 11.39 -10.28 -9.46
C ALA A 122 10.44 -11.45 -9.74
N GLY A 123 9.43 -11.67 -8.89
CA GLY A 123 8.45 -12.73 -9.16
C GLY A 123 7.65 -13.29 -8.00
N TYR A 124 7.55 -12.61 -6.85
CA TYR A 124 6.75 -13.05 -5.70
C TYR A 124 5.35 -13.48 -6.15
N GLY A 125 5.02 -14.76 -5.97
CA GLY A 125 3.87 -15.37 -6.61
C GLY A 125 3.33 -16.58 -5.86
N ASP A 126 2.14 -17.01 -6.27
CA ASP A 126 1.35 -18.07 -5.66
C ASP A 126 0.69 -18.90 -6.78
N ILE A 127 0.45 -20.18 -6.54
CA ILE A 127 -0.14 -21.11 -7.50
C ILE A 127 -1.59 -21.37 -7.11
N VAL A 128 -2.48 -21.29 -8.10
CA VAL A 128 -3.89 -21.61 -7.93
C VAL A 128 -4.35 -22.58 -9.01
N ASP A 129 -5.02 -23.65 -8.58
CA ASP A 129 -5.74 -24.55 -9.46
C ASP A 129 -7.22 -24.14 -9.51
N THR A 130 -7.80 -24.21 -10.70
CA THR A 130 -9.21 -23.97 -10.93
C THR A 130 -10.01 -25.26 -10.86
N PRO A 131 -11.33 -25.21 -10.60
CA PRO A 131 -12.18 -26.40 -10.57
C PRO A 131 -12.21 -27.20 -11.89
N ASP A 132 -11.94 -26.57 -13.02
CA ASP A 132 -11.83 -27.21 -14.34
C ASP A 132 -10.43 -27.79 -14.64
N GLY A 133 -9.53 -27.77 -13.66
CA GLY A 133 -8.22 -28.42 -13.71
C GLY A 133 -7.13 -27.62 -14.42
N LYS A 134 -7.31 -26.30 -14.61
CA LYS A 134 -6.24 -25.42 -15.08
C LYS A 134 -5.43 -24.90 -13.90
N THR A 135 -4.13 -24.72 -14.11
CA THR A 135 -3.23 -24.13 -13.12
C THR A 135 -2.85 -22.72 -13.56
N TYR A 136 -2.79 -21.81 -12.60
CA TYR A 136 -2.31 -20.44 -12.81
C TYR A 136 -1.27 -20.08 -11.76
N LEU A 137 -0.32 -19.25 -12.18
CA LEU A 137 0.67 -18.60 -11.33
C LEU A 137 0.33 -17.11 -11.24
N VAL A 138 -0.08 -16.63 -10.07
CA VAL A 138 -0.16 -15.19 -9.81
C VAL A 138 1.22 -14.70 -9.40
N HIS A 139 1.59 -13.49 -9.78
CA HIS A 139 2.88 -12.91 -9.40
C HIS A 139 2.86 -11.38 -9.40
N LEU A 140 3.78 -10.77 -8.66
CA LEU A 140 4.02 -9.33 -8.71
C LEU A 140 4.78 -8.94 -9.99
N GLY A 141 4.46 -7.77 -10.53
CA GLY A 141 5.16 -7.18 -11.67
C GLY A 141 5.08 -5.65 -11.67
N GLY A 142 6.18 -5.01 -12.05
CA GLY A 142 6.24 -3.56 -12.28
C GLY A 142 5.87 -3.22 -13.72
N ARG A 143 5.20 -2.09 -13.93
CA ARG A 143 4.93 -1.53 -15.28
C ARG A 143 5.68 -0.22 -15.44
N PRO A 144 6.96 -0.27 -15.88
CA PRO A 144 7.76 0.94 -16.03
C PRO A 144 7.15 1.88 -17.06
N THR A 145 7.20 3.17 -16.77
CA THR A 145 6.81 4.25 -17.67
C THR A 145 8.03 5.06 -18.08
N THR A 146 7.90 5.80 -19.18
CA THR A 146 8.94 6.68 -19.75
C THR A 146 10.27 5.95 -20.04
N GLN A 147 11.31 6.71 -20.40
CA GLN A 147 12.66 6.17 -20.60
C GLN A 147 13.36 5.86 -19.28
N GLU A 148 12.92 6.47 -18.18
CA GLU A 148 13.49 6.31 -16.83
C GLU A 148 13.06 5.00 -16.15
N ARG A 149 12.14 4.25 -16.78
CA ARG A 149 11.63 2.95 -16.32
C ARG A 149 11.08 2.96 -14.90
N ARG A 150 10.31 4.00 -14.55
CA ARG A 150 9.71 4.17 -13.21
C ARG A 150 8.30 3.59 -13.13
N CYS A 151 8.01 2.86 -12.06
CA CYS A 151 6.73 2.21 -11.81
C CYS A 151 5.85 3.07 -10.89
N VAL A 152 5.21 4.11 -11.42
CA VAL A 152 4.33 5.03 -10.64
C VAL A 152 3.18 4.28 -9.95
N LEU A 153 2.71 3.22 -10.60
CA LEU A 153 1.65 2.36 -10.09
C LEU A 153 2.16 1.24 -9.16
N GLY A 154 3.42 1.34 -8.73
CA GLY A 154 4.09 0.34 -7.90
C GLY A 154 4.15 -1.03 -8.56
N ARG A 155 4.19 -2.06 -7.70
CA ARG A 155 4.06 -3.47 -8.09
C ARG A 155 2.60 -3.86 -8.16
N LYS A 156 2.18 -4.47 -9.28
CA LYS A 156 0.82 -4.97 -9.51
C LYS A 156 0.78 -6.49 -9.52
N ALA A 157 -0.36 -7.05 -9.11
CA ALA A 157 -0.65 -8.45 -9.33
C ALA A 157 -0.88 -8.72 -10.82
N SER A 158 -0.23 -9.76 -11.32
CA SER A 158 -0.36 -10.33 -12.66
C SER A 158 -0.66 -11.83 -12.54
N ILE A 159 -1.14 -12.45 -13.61
CA ILE A 159 -1.46 -13.88 -13.65
C ILE A 159 -0.92 -14.49 -14.93
N GLN A 160 -0.39 -15.71 -14.84
CA GLN A 160 0.08 -16.51 -15.97
C GLN A 160 -0.59 -17.87 -15.92
N GLU A 161 -0.98 -18.41 -17.08
CA GLU A 161 -1.37 -19.82 -17.16
C GLU A 161 -0.12 -20.68 -17.01
N ALA A 162 -0.23 -21.74 -16.21
CA ALA A 162 0.84 -22.69 -15.98
C ALA A 162 0.33 -24.12 -16.16
N PHE A 163 1.25 -25.05 -16.36
CA PHE A 163 0.91 -26.47 -16.52
C PHE A 163 1.98 -27.37 -15.92
N TRP A 164 1.54 -28.53 -15.45
CA TRP A 164 2.42 -29.55 -14.91
C TRP A 164 2.88 -30.50 -16.01
N GLN A 165 4.19 -30.73 -16.09
CA GLN A 165 4.79 -31.72 -16.97
C GLN A 165 6.01 -32.34 -16.27
N ASP A 166 6.18 -33.66 -16.34
CA ASP A 166 7.35 -34.37 -15.78
C ASP A 166 7.65 -34.00 -14.31
N ASN A 167 6.60 -33.82 -13.51
CA ASN A 167 6.62 -33.37 -12.11
C ASN A 167 7.14 -31.95 -11.86
N TRP A 168 7.18 -31.10 -12.89
CA TRP A 168 7.54 -29.69 -12.78
C TRP A 168 6.42 -28.79 -13.30
N LEU A 169 6.30 -27.61 -12.68
CA LEU A 169 5.40 -26.57 -13.14
C LEU A 169 6.10 -25.69 -14.18
N TYR A 170 5.45 -25.48 -15.32
CA TYR A 170 5.92 -24.62 -16.40
C TYR A 170 4.93 -23.48 -16.64
N VAL A 171 5.46 -22.27 -16.84
CA VAL A 171 4.64 -21.14 -17.30
C VAL A 171 4.40 -21.27 -18.79
N LYS A 172 3.13 -21.16 -19.22
CA LYS A 172 2.75 -21.18 -20.63
C LYS A 172 3.42 -20.02 -21.36
N ASN A 173 3.99 -20.31 -22.54
CA ASN A 173 4.78 -19.39 -23.35
C ASN A 173 6.16 -19.00 -22.76
N GLY A 174 6.61 -19.69 -21.71
CA GLY A 174 7.95 -19.52 -21.15
C GLY A 174 8.01 -18.55 -19.95
N PRO A 175 9.22 -18.28 -19.42
CA PRO A 175 9.41 -17.58 -18.15
C PRO A 175 9.22 -16.06 -18.22
N VAL A 176 9.07 -15.49 -19.43
CA VAL A 176 8.76 -14.07 -19.60
C VAL A 176 7.25 -13.87 -19.48
N PRO A 177 6.75 -13.04 -18.54
CA PRO A 177 5.33 -12.84 -18.34
C PRO A 177 4.61 -12.42 -19.63
N SER A 178 3.54 -13.15 -19.96
CA SER A 178 2.67 -12.80 -21.09
C SER A 178 1.83 -11.57 -20.74
N LEU A 179 1.64 -10.67 -21.70
CA LEU A 179 0.78 -9.48 -21.53
C LEU A 179 -0.72 -9.82 -21.55
N GLN A 180 -1.08 -10.91 -22.23
CA GLN A 180 -2.45 -11.39 -22.36
C GLN A 180 -2.47 -12.85 -21.95
N VAL A 181 -3.39 -13.18 -21.05
CA VAL A 181 -3.55 -14.53 -20.50
C VAL A 181 -5.03 -14.86 -20.50
N GLU A 182 -5.37 -16.05 -21.01
CA GLU A 182 -6.73 -16.55 -20.98
C GLU A 182 -7.09 -17.03 -19.57
N VAL A 183 -8.06 -16.38 -18.95
CA VAL A 183 -8.57 -16.73 -17.61
C VAL A 183 -10.02 -17.22 -17.71
N PRO A 184 -10.49 -18.10 -16.82
CA PRO A 184 -11.89 -18.48 -16.79
C PRO A 184 -12.77 -17.28 -16.41
N GLY A 185 -13.91 -17.14 -17.09
CA GLY A 185 -14.87 -16.07 -16.85
C GLY A 185 -15.05 -15.15 -18.05
N VAL A 186 -15.91 -14.15 -17.88
CA VAL A 186 -16.16 -13.11 -18.88
C VAL A 186 -15.38 -11.87 -18.47
N TRP A 187 -14.57 -11.33 -19.38
CA TRP A 187 -13.90 -10.06 -19.16
C TRP A 187 -14.93 -8.94 -19.10
N ASP A 188 -15.06 -8.30 -17.94
CA ASP A 188 -15.85 -7.09 -17.75
C ASP A 188 -15.06 -6.09 -16.90
N ASP A 189 -14.42 -5.14 -17.59
CA ASP A 189 -13.73 -4.02 -16.98
C ASP A 189 -14.56 -2.73 -17.02
N THR A 190 -15.85 -2.81 -17.37
CA THR A 190 -16.75 -1.65 -17.45
C THR A 190 -16.75 -0.88 -16.14
N LYS A 191 -16.84 -1.59 -15.01
CA LYS A 191 -16.78 -0.98 -13.67
C LYS A 191 -15.41 -0.36 -13.38
N TYR A 192 -14.33 -0.98 -13.84
CA TYR A 192 -12.97 -0.49 -13.62
C TYR A 192 -12.71 0.83 -14.37
N TRP A 193 -13.22 0.95 -15.60
CA TRP A 193 -13.09 2.16 -16.43
C TRP A 193 -14.21 3.19 -16.21
N ALA A 194 -15.28 2.83 -15.50
CA ALA A 194 -16.34 3.75 -15.16
C ALA A 194 -15.80 4.89 -14.29
N GLU A 195 -16.26 6.11 -14.59
CA GLU A 195 -16.04 7.26 -13.72
C GLU A 195 -16.49 6.94 -12.30
N GLN A 196 -15.62 7.19 -11.33
CA GLN A 196 -15.94 7.02 -9.91
C GLN A 196 -16.22 8.39 -9.32
N GLN A 197 -17.43 8.57 -8.80
CA GLN A 197 -17.84 9.76 -8.06
C GLN A 197 -18.10 9.37 -6.60
N TYR A 198 -17.45 10.07 -5.69
CA TYR A 198 -17.54 9.79 -4.26
C TYR A 198 -18.36 10.87 -3.57
N GLU A 199 -19.61 10.53 -3.26
CA GLU A 199 -20.56 11.44 -2.61
C GLU A 199 -20.48 11.36 -1.08
N PHE A 200 -19.78 10.38 -0.50
CA PHE A 200 -19.60 10.23 0.95
C PHE A 200 -20.92 10.13 1.76
N GLU A 201 -22.02 9.65 1.17
CA GLU A 201 -23.28 9.47 1.90
C GLU A 201 -23.23 8.28 2.88
N ASN A 202 -22.50 7.23 2.52
CA ASN A 202 -22.52 5.93 3.19
C ASN A 202 -21.19 5.57 3.86
N GLY A 203 -20.52 6.55 4.46
CA GLY A 203 -19.21 6.36 5.05
C GLY A 203 -18.07 6.59 4.06
N LEU A 204 -16.85 6.27 4.50
CA LEU A 204 -15.67 6.36 3.66
C LEU A 204 -15.66 5.18 2.65
N PRO A 205 -15.57 5.44 1.33
CA PRO A 205 -15.50 4.38 0.34
C PRO A 205 -14.28 3.49 0.52
N LYS A 206 -14.40 2.22 0.09
CA LYS A 206 -13.37 1.18 0.31
C LYS A 206 -12.04 1.48 -0.38
N ASP A 207 -12.08 2.30 -1.43
CA ASP A 207 -10.90 2.72 -2.20
C ASP A 207 -10.03 3.76 -1.46
N PHE A 208 -10.56 4.38 -0.40
CA PHE A 208 -9.81 5.30 0.43
C PHE A 208 -9.08 4.56 1.55
N GLN A 209 -7.79 4.82 1.66
CA GLN A 209 -6.94 4.35 2.75
C GLN A 209 -6.39 5.53 3.55
N ARG A 210 -5.94 5.25 4.78
CA ARG A 210 -5.29 6.22 5.66
C ARG A 210 -3.88 5.78 6.02
N LEU A 211 -2.98 6.75 6.15
CA LEU A 211 -1.59 6.49 6.54
C LEU A 211 -1.48 6.17 8.03
N ARG A 212 -1.39 4.88 8.37
CA ARG A 212 -1.13 4.37 9.73
C ARG A 212 -2.12 4.92 10.77
N THR A 213 -1.95 4.53 12.04
CA THR A 213 -2.54 5.21 13.21
C THR A 213 -1.73 4.81 14.46
N PRO A 214 -0.95 5.71 15.09
CA PRO A 214 -0.10 5.35 16.25
C PRO A 214 -0.87 5.20 17.57
N GLU A 215 -2.18 5.46 17.61
CA GLU A 215 -3.00 5.44 18.82
C GLU A 215 -4.24 4.54 18.63
N PRO A 216 -4.20 3.29 19.12
CA PRO A 216 -5.30 2.34 18.99
C PRO A 216 -6.64 2.85 19.54
N GLU A 217 -6.60 3.69 20.57
CA GLU A 217 -7.82 4.24 21.19
C GLU A 217 -8.46 5.36 20.36
N ARG A 218 -7.75 5.92 19.36
CA ARG A 218 -8.33 6.78 18.31
C ARG A 218 -9.04 5.97 17.23
N ILE A 219 -8.77 4.66 17.10
CA ILE A 219 -9.23 3.81 15.99
C ILE A 219 -10.74 3.56 16.01
N PHE A 220 -11.32 3.39 17.20
CA PHE A 220 -12.73 3.02 17.33
C PHE A 220 -13.70 4.21 17.32
N LYS A 221 -13.18 5.42 17.13
CA LYS A 221 -13.96 6.66 17.02
C LYS A 221 -13.57 7.37 15.73
N THR A 222 -14.00 6.81 14.60
CA THR A 222 -13.78 7.37 13.26
C THR A 222 -14.17 8.85 13.20
N GLU A 223 -15.23 9.23 13.92
CA GLU A 223 -15.71 10.61 14.15
C GLU A 223 -14.67 11.62 14.66
N ARG A 224 -13.52 11.15 15.18
CA ARG A 224 -12.42 12.01 15.66
C ARG A 224 -11.30 12.20 14.65
N ILE A 225 -11.34 11.51 13.50
CA ILE A 225 -10.33 11.60 12.44
C ILE A 225 -10.97 12.15 11.17
N PHE A 226 -12.16 11.64 10.83
CA PHE A 226 -12.95 12.15 9.73
C PHE A 226 -14.45 11.97 10.00
N LYS A 227 -15.28 12.71 9.26
CA LYS A 227 -16.72 12.50 9.23
C LYS A 227 -17.20 12.51 7.79
N THR A 228 -18.13 11.64 7.46
CA THR A 228 -18.88 11.68 6.21
C THR A 228 -20.33 12.04 6.52
N GLU A 229 -20.78 13.21 6.10
CA GLU A 229 -22.13 13.71 6.41
C GLU A 229 -22.60 14.69 5.33
N ASN A 230 -23.88 14.64 4.97
CA ASN A 230 -24.50 15.56 4.01
C ASN A 230 -23.72 15.69 2.68
N GLY A 231 -23.23 14.56 2.15
CA GLY A 231 -22.51 14.55 0.89
C GLY A 231 -21.03 14.97 0.96
N LYS A 232 -20.44 15.06 2.17
CA LYS A 232 -19.10 15.65 2.38
C LYS A 232 -18.19 14.78 3.20
N LEU A 233 -16.91 14.78 2.86
CA LEU A 233 -15.82 14.27 3.68
C LEU A 233 -15.19 15.42 4.46
N THR A 234 -15.22 15.35 5.79
CA THR A 234 -14.54 16.30 6.67
C THR A 234 -13.37 15.61 7.34
N LEU A 235 -12.14 16.10 7.12
CA LEU A 235 -10.95 15.68 7.84
C LEU A 235 -10.72 16.60 9.05
N LEU A 236 -10.36 16.01 10.19
CA LEU A 236 -10.05 16.75 11.41
C LEU A 236 -8.54 16.80 11.63
N ALA A 237 -7.94 17.99 11.61
CA ALA A 237 -6.52 18.18 11.86
C ALA A 237 -6.20 18.23 13.37
N GLY A 238 -6.44 17.14 14.11
CA GLY A 238 -6.16 17.02 15.57
C GLY A 238 -7.36 16.59 16.45
N SER A 239 -7.32 16.85 17.77
CA SER A 239 -8.45 16.69 18.73
C SER A 239 -9.45 17.88 18.81
N PRO A 240 -10.76 17.69 18.59
CA PRO A 240 -11.69 18.75 18.15
C PRO A 240 -11.88 19.91 19.14
N LEU A 241 -11.64 21.14 18.68
CA LEU A 241 -12.20 22.39 19.21
C LEU A 241 -12.58 23.35 18.05
N ALA A 242 -13.87 23.37 17.70
CA ALA A 242 -14.58 24.32 16.83
C ALA A 242 -14.19 24.40 15.31
N PRO A 243 -15.19 24.58 14.41
CA PRO A 243 -14.96 24.75 12.97
C PRO A 243 -14.56 26.18 12.59
N GLY A 244 -13.65 26.31 11.62
CA GLY A 244 -13.22 27.58 11.03
C GLY A 244 -12.44 27.38 9.73
N LEU A 245 -12.52 28.34 8.81
CA LEU A 245 -11.67 28.41 7.62
C LEU A 245 -10.23 28.75 8.04
N SER A 246 -9.23 28.31 7.26
CA SER A 246 -7.83 28.72 7.49
C SER A 246 -7.75 30.24 7.55
N SER A 247 -7.26 30.75 8.69
CA SER A 247 -7.03 32.17 8.94
C SER A 247 -5.55 32.43 9.25
N HIS A 248 -4.69 31.42 9.04
CA HIS A 248 -3.30 31.43 9.44
C HIS A 248 -2.50 30.50 8.51
N GLU A 249 -1.27 30.88 8.15
CA GLU A 249 -0.38 30.13 7.26
C GLU A 249 0.00 28.71 7.77
N ARG A 250 -0.29 28.44 9.03
CA ARG A 250 -0.07 27.15 9.72
C ARG A 250 -1.22 26.17 9.58
N GLN A 251 -2.29 26.57 8.90
CA GLN A 251 -3.51 25.78 8.69
C GLN A 251 -3.73 25.61 7.20
N PHE A 252 -3.73 24.37 6.74
CA PHE A 252 -3.86 24.09 5.31
C PHE A 252 -4.59 22.79 5.03
N ALA A 253 -5.31 22.78 3.92
CA ALA A 253 -6.02 21.62 3.40
C ALA A 253 -5.99 21.62 1.87
N GLY A 254 -6.02 20.45 1.26
CA GLY A 254 -6.08 20.38 -0.21
C GLY A 254 -5.81 19.00 -0.79
N LEU A 255 -5.31 19.00 -2.02
CA LEU A 255 -5.11 17.80 -2.84
C LEU A 255 -3.64 17.39 -2.84
N THR A 256 -3.37 16.11 -2.59
CA THR A 256 -2.03 15.56 -2.56
C THR A 256 -1.84 14.43 -3.56
N ALA A 257 -0.72 14.45 -4.26
CA ALA A 257 -0.13 13.28 -4.91
C ALA A 257 1.02 12.82 -4.03
N TYR A 258 0.89 11.66 -3.39
CA TYR A 258 1.72 11.24 -2.28
C TYR A 258 2.31 9.86 -2.53
N TYR A 259 3.62 9.75 -2.35
CA TYR A 259 4.29 8.45 -2.27
C TYR A 259 4.68 8.16 -0.82
N CYS A 260 5.50 9.02 -0.23
CA CYS A 260 5.84 8.93 1.19
C CYS A 260 6.12 10.32 1.78
N GLN A 261 6.46 10.40 3.06
CA GLN A 261 6.70 11.68 3.72
C GLN A 261 7.88 12.48 3.13
N TYR A 262 8.75 11.86 2.32
CA TYR A 262 9.89 12.49 1.65
C TYR A 262 9.67 12.71 0.15
N ASN A 263 8.48 12.38 -0.35
CA ASN A 263 8.19 12.40 -1.78
C ASN A 263 6.70 12.59 -2.05
N PHE A 264 6.30 13.84 -2.32
CA PHE A 264 4.91 14.23 -2.54
C PHE A 264 4.81 15.60 -3.25
N PHE A 265 3.65 15.84 -3.85
CA PHE A 265 3.16 17.15 -4.28
C PHE A 265 1.86 17.46 -3.56
N TYR A 266 1.72 18.66 -3.00
CA TYR A 266 0.56 19.04 -2.20
C TYR A 266 0.10 20.45 -2.59
N LEU A 267 -1.03 20.51 -3.30
CA LEU A 267 -1.73 21.76 -3.59
C LEU A 267 -2.62 22.08 -2.40
N ILE A 268 -2.36 23.19 -1.73
CA ILE A 268 -3.04 23.59 -0.50
C ILE A 268 -3.78 24.90 -0.67
N VAL A 269 -4.94 24.99 0.00
CA VAL A 269 -5.54 26.24 0.45
C VAL A 269 -4.94 26.56 1.81
N THR A 270 -4.38 27.75 1.95
CA THR A 270 -3.86 28.31 3.20
C THR A 270 -4.22 29.79 3.29
N ALA A 271 -3.72 30.50 4.30
CA ALA A 271 -3.86 31.94 4.42
C ALA A 271 -2.48 32.62 4.45
N HIS A 272 -2.39 33.75 3.75
CA HIS A 272 -1.31 34.72 3.87
C HIS A 272 -1.34 35.36 5.28
N PRO A 273 -0.23 35.93 5.80
CA PRO A 273 -0.20 36.53 7.14
C PRO A 273 -1.20 37.66 7.42
N ASP A 274 -1.79 38.27 6.39
CA ASP A 274 -2.88 39.25 6.52
C ASP A 274 -4.28 38.62 6.55
N GLY A 275 -4.38 37.30 6.47
CA GLY A 275 -5.62 36.54 6.48
C GLY A 275 -6.28 36.36 5.10
N GLN A 276 -5.65 36.82 4.01
CA GLN A 276 -6.14 36.52 2.66
C GLN A 276 -5.85 35.06 2.30
N GLN A 277 -6.85 34.33 1.79
CA GLN A 277 -6.65 32.95 1.36
C GLN A 277 -5.85 32.88 0.07
N GLU A 278 -5.00 31.86 -0.01
CA GLU A 278 -4.16 31.61 -1.16
C GLU A 278 -4.01 30.11 -1.45
N LEU A 279 -3.71 29.83 -2.72
CA LEU A 279 -3.27 28.53 -3.18
C LEU A 279 -1.76 28.51 -3.23
N LEU A 280 -1.16 27.49 -2.59
CA LEU A 280 0.27 27.25 -2.57
C LEU A 280 0.54 25.79 -2.96
N VAL A 281 1.64 25.57 -3.68
CA VAL A 281 2.11 24.21 -4.00
C VAL A 281 3.34 23.91 -3.15
N LEU A 282 3.21 22.92 -2.28
CA LEU A 282 4.31 22.33 -1.54
C LEU A 282 4.79 21.08 -2.27
N SER A 283 6.11 20.88 -2.35
CA SER A 283 6.67 19.66 -2.93
C SER A 283 7.88 19.20 -2.14
N SER A 284 8.00 17.89 -2.00
CA SER A 284 9.19 17.19 -1.53
C SER A 284 9.50 16.15 -2.59
N GLU A 285 10.70 16.19 -3.15
CA GLU A 285 11.09 15.35 -4.30
C GLU A 285 12.26 14.45 -3.88
N ALA A 286 11.94 13.26 -3.39
CA ALA A 286 12.90 12.25 -2.91
C ALA A 286 13.92 12.78 -1.87
N SER A 287 13.47 13.58 -0.90
CA SER A 287 14.34 14.31 0.03
C SER A 287 14.69 13.54 1.32
N LEU A 288 14.93 12.23 1.24
CA LEU A 288 15.41 11.44 2.39
C LEU A 288 16.88 11.83 2.69
N PRO A 289 17.31 11.95 3.97
CA PRO A 289 16.55 11.75 5.21
C PRO A 289 15.85 13.02 5.74
N ASP A 290 16.12 14.17 5.13
CA ASP A 290 15.89 15.48 5.74
C ASP A 290 14.45 15.99 5.60
N ASN A 291 13.61 15.38 4.77
CA ASN A 291 12.24 15.82 4.50
C ASN A 291 12.16 17.31 4.10
N GLN A 292 13.00 17.70 3.13
CA GLN A 292 13.08 19.07 2.67
C GLN A 292 11.97 19.37 1.66
N LEU A 293 11.33 20.53 1.84
CA LEU A 293 10.50 21.12 0.80
C LEU A 293 11.39 21.76 -0.26
N LYS A 294 11.04 21.56 -1.53
CA LYS A 294 11.74 22.17 -2.66
C LYS A 294 11.47 23.67 -2.69
N ARG A 295 12.56 24.45 -2.74
CA ARG A 295 12.54 25.92 -2.77
C ARG A 295 13.32 26.45 -4.00
N PRO A 296 12.98 27.65 -4.51
CA PRO A 296 11.87 28.51 -4.08
C PRO A 296 10.50 27.89 -4.39
N PHE A 297 9.47 28.31 -3.65
CA PHE A 297 8.11 27.87 -3.93
C PHE A 297 7.59 28.52 -5.22
N ALA A 298 6.60 27.89 -5.86
CA ALA A 298 5.82 28.57 -6.88
C ALA A 298 5.10 29.77 -6.26
N GLU A 299 4.95 30.85 -7.04
CA GLU A 299 4.24 32.05 -6.57
C GLU A 299 2.81 31.69 -6.11
N PRO A 300 2.42 32.05 -4.87
CA PRO A 300 1.08 31.79 -4.37
C PRO A 300 0.02 32.50 -5.21
N VAL A 301 -1.15 31.88 -5.32
CA VAL A 301 -2.29 32.46 -6.05
C VAL A 301 -3.35 32.87 -5.04
N GLN A 302 -3.58 34.17 -4.89
CA GLN A 302 -4.63 34.70 -4.01
C GLN A 302 -6.02 34.27 -4.51
N ILE A 303 -6.87 33.80 -3.59
CA ILE A 303 -8.24 33.36 -3.87
C ILE A 303 -9.22 34.06 -2.93
N PRO A 304 -10.51 34.24 -3.31
CA PRO A 304 -11.51 34.80 -2.42
C PRO A 304 -11.68 33.96 -1.15
N ASN A 305 -11.81 34.61 0.01
CA ASN A 305 -12.02 33.93 1.30
C ASN A 305 -13.37 33.20 1.40
N LYS A 306 -14.29 33.44 0.46
CA LYS A 306 -15.63 32.82 0.39
C LYS A 306 -16.06 32.67 -1.07
N GLY A 307 -16.84 31.61 -1.33
CA GLY A 307 -17.40 31.31 -2.65
C GLY A 307 -16.58 30.26 -3.41
N LYS A 308 -17.16 29.72 -4.48
CA LYS A 308 -16.47 28.81 -5.42
C LYS A 308 -15.82 29.64 -6.52
N GLY A 309 -14.66 29.21 -7.01
CA GLY A 309 -14.11 29.74 -8.26
C GLY A 309 -14.96 29.32 -9.45
N GLU A 310 -15.12 30.19 -10.43
CA GLU A 310 -15.99 29.94 -11.60
C GLU A 310 -15.26 29.22 -12.75
N GLU A 311 -13.92 29.30 -12.80
CA GLU A 311 -13.11 28.69 -13.86
C GLU A 311 -11.82 28.04 -13.31
N LEU A 312 -11.45 26.89 -13.88
CA LEU A 312 -10.18 26.23 -13.59
C LEU A 312 -9.02 27.05 -14.16
N LYS A 313 -8.07 27.40 -13.30
CA LYS A 313 -6.83 28.08 -13.68
C LYS A 313 -5.64 27.18 -13.47
N LYS A 314 -4.67 27.23 -14.39
CA LYS A 314 -3.39 26.55 -14.22
C LYS A 314 -2.59 27.26 -13.13
N ILE A 315 -2.11 26.49 -12.15
CA ILE A 315 -1.33 26.99 -11.01
C ILE A 315 -0.05 26.17 -10.92
N GLY A 316 1.07 26.85 -10.68
CA GLY A 316 2.37 26.21 -10.51
C GLY A 316 2.94 25.60 -11.81
N PRO A 317 4.13 24.99 -11.69
CA PRO A 317 4.79 24.32 -12.82
C PRO A 317 4.14 22.97 -13.14
N VAL A 318 4.57 22.36 -14.25
CA VAL A 318 4.29 20.95 -14.54
C VAL A 318 5.30 20.11 -13.77
N PHE A 319 4.82 19.15 -12.98
CA PHE A 319 5.66 18.24 -12.20
C PHE A 319 5.85 16.90 -12.91
N ASP A 320 7.01 16.28 -12.72
CA ASP A 320 7.27 14.91 -13.15
C ASP A 320 6.61 13.93 -12.17
N ALA A 321 5.41 13.46 -12.49
CA ALA A 321 4.70 12.48 -11.66
C ALA A 321 5.46 11.14 -11.53
N SER A 322 6.39 10.85 -12.45
CA SER A 322 7.15 9.59 -12.41
C SER A 322 8.06 9.48 -11.21
N ILE A 323 8.41 10.58 -10.55
CA ILE A 323 9.21 10.55 -9.32
C ILE A 323 8.43 9.96 -8.15
N LEU A 324 7.10 9.93 -8.19
CA LEU A 324 6.27 9.26 -7.20
C LEU A 324 6.21 7.75 -7.51
N SER A 325 7.34 7.06 -7.38
CA SER A 325 7.46 5.64 -7.71
C SER A 325 8.39 4.91 -6.77
N ASP A 326 8.35 3.57 -6.83
CA ASP A 326 9.21 2.67 -6.06
C ASP A 326 10.70 3.00 -6.25
N GLU A 327 11.09 3.40 -7.47
CA GLU A 327 12.47 3.70 -7.85
C GLU A 327 12.99 5.05 -7.31
N CYS A 328 12.09 5.96 -6.91
CA CYS A 328 12.45 7.33 -6.51
C CYS A 328 12.07 7.66 -5.06
N GLY A 329 10.99 7.09 -4.55
CA GLY A 329 10.28 7.62 -3.40
C GLY A 329 10.87 7.39 -2.02
N GLY A 330 12.16 7.05 -1.88
CA GLY A 330 12.75 6.93 -0.53
C GLY A 330 13.97 6.03 -0.40
N HIS A 331 14.89 6.10 -1.38
CA HIS A 331 16.24 5.50 -1.40
C HIS A 331 16.36 3.99 -1.09
N LYS A 332 17.48 3.38 -1.51
CA LYS A 332 17.79 1.93 -1.40
C LYS A 332 17.74 1.31 0.02
N ALA A 333 17.55 2.09 1.08
CA ALA A 333 17.71 1.64 2.47
C ALA A 333 16.49 0.91 3.05
N HIS A 334 15.28 1.16 2.55
CA HIS A 334 14.05 0.69 3.20
C HIS A 334 13.22 -0.29 2.36
N GLY A 335 13.58 -0.48 1.09
CA GLY A 335 12.65 -1.06 0.12
C GLY A 335 11.44 -0.12 -0.07
N ASN A 336 10.93 0.00 -1.29
CA ASN A 336 9.84 0.92 -1.60
C ASN A 336 8.67 0.12 -2.18
N PRO A 337 7.94 -0.68 -1.38
CA PRO A 337 6.96 -1.64 -1.85
C PRO A 337 5.53 -1.08 -1.96
N ILE A 338 5.36 0.23 -2.14
CA ILE A 338 4.04 0.90 -2.09
C ILE A 338 3.60 1.35 -3.49
N VAL A 339 2.82 2.43 -3.58
CA VAL A 339 2.31 3.00 -4.84
C VAL A 339 2.10 4.50 -4.64
N ALA A 340 2.08 5.28 -5.72
CA ALA A 340 1.59 6.65 -5.65
C ALA A 340 0.09 6.67 -5.33
N PHE A 341 -0.28 7.51 -4.36
CA PHE A 341 -1.67 7.81 -4.02
C PHE A 341 -2.03 9.22 -4.47
N VAL A 342 -3.29 9.41 -4.84
CA VAL A 342 -3.91 10.73 -4.89
C VAL A 342 -4.98 10.80 -3.82
N GLY A 343 -5.11 11.94 -3.14
CA GLY A 343 -6.07 12.08 -2.08
C GLY A 343 -6.19 13.49 -1.55
N VAL A 344 -6.87 13.59 -0.42
CA VAL A 344 -7.10 14.84 0.31
C VAL A 344 -6.36 14.79 1.64
N ALA A 345 -5.85 15.94 2.08
CA ALA A 345 -5.20 16.08 3.37
C ALA A 345 -5.58 17.41 4.03
N CYS A 346 -5.48 17.44 5.36
CA CYS A 346 -5.64 18.64 6.17
C CYS A 346 -4.62 18.63 7.30
N SER A 347 -4.09 19.80 7.65
CA SER A 347 -3.06 19.96 8.68
C SER A 347 -3.27 21.28 9.40
N ASP A 348 -3.06 21.22 10.71
CA ASP A 348 -3.17 22.37 11.61
C ASP A 348 -2.02 22.30 12.60
N LEU A 349 -0.98 23.08 12.33
CA LEU A 349 0.23 23.09 13.16
C LEU A 349 0.04 23.87 14.46
N ASN A 350 -1.10 24.57 14.63
CA ASN A 350 -1.46 25.25 15.88
C ASN A 350 -2.18 24.32 16.85
N GLY A 351 -2.65 23.15 16.40
CA GLY A 351 -3.42 22.22 17.21
C GLY A 351 -4.81 22.72 17.57
N SER A 352 -5.35 23.69 16.81
CA SER A 352 -6.73 24.19 16.96
C SER A 352 -7.78 23.24 16.43
N VAL A 353 -7.39 22.33 15.55
CA VAL A 353 -8.21 21.24 15.02
C VAL A 353 -9.31 21.74 14.11
N LEU A 354 -8.89 22.65 13.24
CA LEU A 354 -9.77 23.11 12.19
C LEU A 354 -10.09 21.98 11.20
N PRO A 355 -11.36 21.85 10.79
CA PRO A 355 -11.78 20.87 9.81
C PRO A 355 -11.42 21.31 8.38
N GLY A 356 -10.90 20.37 7.58
CA GLY A 356 -10.89 20.49 6.12
C GLY A 356 -12.10 19.76 5.54
N SER A 357 -13.03 20.48 4.90
CA SER A 357 -14.23 19.89 4.28
C SER A 357 -14.03 19.77 2.77
N PHE A 358 -14.29 18.57 2.26
CA PHE A 358 -14.17 18.21 0.85
C PHE A 358 -15.54 17.76 0.35
N ASP A 359 -16.02 18.43 -0.68
CA ASP A 359 -17.23 18.06 -1.42
C ASP A 359 -16.88 17.68 -2.86
N TYR A 360 -17.77 16.92 -3.49
CA TYR A 360 -17.78 16.73 -4.93
C TYR A 360 -18.87 17.67 -5.51
N PRO A 361 -18.63 18.34 -6.64
CA PRO A 361 -19.57 19.30 -7.23
C PRO A 361 -20.90 18.71 -7.66
#